data_AF-A0A9P6G4E4-F1
#
_entry.id   AF-A0A9P6G4E4-F1
#
_cell.length_a   1.000
_cell.length_b   1.000
_cell.length_c   1.000
_cell.angle_alpha   90.00
_cell.angle_beta   90.00
_cell.angle_gamma   90.00
#
_symmetry.space_group_name_H-M   'P 1'
#
loop_
_entity.id
_entity.type
_entity.pdbx_description
1 polymer ?
#
loop_
_entity_poly.entity_id
_entity_poly.type
_entity_poly.pdbx_seq_one_letter_code
_entity_poly.pdbx_strand_id
1 'polypeptide(L)'
;MTYIRKGYHLRLQTRESLNHPDLLWVVVNGVAILNCYRQPLTPDVLQYVTHLTPPQHCLVGGDFNVRHESFEPAVTAANGGIELARWAAAASMDYIGVPGQPTHCAGHVLDLTFSNIPFAQSAVEASMHSGSDHETIVTSIPTSALGTPHLAQYHYRVPEASLPKFAGLIEIGVQGIPDPLAAQDTAQLDNSSSLRKATIACVYPSLLHGTECWYRGRTKPPRTLKPGRPPEVSAYVGWHIAAIDKTIAIAARGILPVWRTTPTATLFRDAGLPSAAVALEEAKLRYATHLRAIDSDHLLTNRAVVPIVNRGKGAGKPQRIQTKPLTTRLDAEPTQHSA
;
A
#
# COMPACT_ATOMS: atom_id res chain seq x y z
N MET A 1 -15.67 6.93 25.49
CA MET A 1 -14.72 8.00 25.90
C MET A 1 -13.48 7.91 25.02
N THR A 2 -12.96 9.02 24.49
CA THR A 2 -11.83 9.02 23.55
C THR A 2 -10.67 9.80 24.13
N TYR A 3 -9.48 9.21 24.11
CA TYR A 3 -8.27 9.82 24.65
C TYR A 3 -7.22 9.96 23.55
N ILE A 4 -6.43 11.02 23.61
CA ILE A 4 -5.29 11.25 22.72
C ILE A 4 -4.04 11.31 23.59
N ARG A 5 -3.09 10.42 23.32
CA ARG A 5 -1.80 10.41 24.03
C ARG A 5 -1.06 11.72 23.77
N LYS A 6 -0.58 12.37 24.83
CA LYS A 6 0.27 13.55 24.70
C LYS A 6 1.62 13.13 24.09
N GLY A 7 1.97 13.69 22.93
CA GLY A 7 3.22 13.35 22.22
C GLY A 7 3.64 14.46 21.25
N TYR A 8 4.94 14.62 21.05
CA TYR A 8 5.54 15.75 20.31
C TYR A 8 5.18 15.79 18.81
N HIS A 9 4.69 14.67 18.27
CA HIS A 9 4.35 14.52 16.85
C HIS A 9 2.85 14.46 16.57
N LEU A 10 1.98 14.55 17.58
CA LEU A 10 0.53 14.50 17.40
C LEU A 10 -0.05 15.91 17.52
N ARG A 11 -0.59 16.43 16.41
CA ARG A 11 -1.28 17.72 16.34
C ARG A 11 -2.77 17.49 16.26
N LEU A 12 -3.46 17.81 17.36
CA LEU A 12 -4.92 17.82 17.42
C LEU A 12 -5.43 19.10 16.77
N GLN A 13 -6.40 18.97 15.87
CA GLN A 13 -7.20 20.06 15.35
C GLN A 13 -8.63 19.92 15.88
N THR A 14 -9.17 21.03 16.37
CA THR A 14 -10.55 21.07 16.86
C THR A 14 -11.51 21.06 15.68
N ARG A 15 -12.55 20.25 15.77
CA ARG A 15 -13.70 20.24 14.85
C ARG A 15 -14.95 20.60 15.65
N GLU A 16 -15.99 21.09 14.97
CA GLU A 16 -17.27 21.36 15.60
C GLU A 16 -17.83 20.10 16.28
N SER A 17 -18.33 20.27 17.50
CA SER A 17 -19.02 19.23 18.24
C SER A 17 -20.32 18.86 17.52
N LEU A 18 -20.57 17.57 17.37
CA LEU A 18 -21.85 17.07 16.86
C LEU A 18 -22.99 17.18 17.88
N ASN A 19 -22.70 17.56 19.13
CA ASN A 19 -23.63 17.56 20.26
C ASN A 19 -24.36 16.22 20.44
N HIS A 20 -23.66 15.11 20.16
CA HIS A 20 -24.17 13.75 20.32
C HIS A 20 -23.23 12.98 21.26
N PRO A 21 -23.74 12.30 22.30
CA PRO A 21 -22.90 11.63 23.30
C PRO A 21 -22.08 10.46 22.72
N ASP A 22 -22.63 9.78 21.70
CA ASP A 22 -22.03 8.58 21.13
C ASP A 22 -21.29 8.77 19.80
N LEU A 23 -21.16 10.02 19.33
CA LEU A 23 -20.41 10.36 18.11
C LEU A 23 -19.37 11.41 18.45
N LEU A 24 -18.10 11.10 18.19
CA LEU A 24 -17.02 12.05 18.43
C LEU A 24 -16.07 12.13 17.25
N TRP A 25 -15.96 13.32 16.66
CA TRP A 25 -14.90 13.65 15.72
C TRP A 25 -13.65 14.16 16.44
N VAL A 26 -12.50 13.66 16.01
CA VAL A 26 -11.20 14.27 16.28
C VAL A 26 -10.40 14.33 14.98
N VAL A 27 -9.55 15.34 14.83
CA VAL A 27 -8.63 15.43 13.69
C VAL A 27 -7.21 15.43 14.23
N VAL A 28 -6.43 14.42 13.86
CA VAL A 28 -5.04 14.26 14.35
C VAL A 28 -4.12 14.17 13.16
N ASN A 29 -3.16 15.10 13.05
CA ASN A 29 -2.20 15.15 11.93
C ASN A 29 -2.87 15.15 10.54
N GLY A 30 -4.03 15.79 10.41
CA GLY A 30 -4.80 15.83 9.16
C GLY A 30 -5.62 14.57 8.86
N VAL A 31 -5.61 13.57 9.74
CA VAL A 31 -6.49 12.40 9.67
C VAL A 31 -7.76 12.70 10.47
N ALA A 32 -8.92 12.65 9.83
CA ALA A 32 -10.22 12.78 10.47
C ALA A 32 -10.66 11.43 11.02
N ILE A 33 -10.95 11.37 12.32
CA ILE A 33 -11.33 10.14 13.02
C ILE A 33 -12.70 10.36 13.66
N LEU A 34 -13.67 9.56 13.26
CA LEU A 34 -14.97 9.47 13.91
C LEU A 34 -15.01 8.21 14.77
N ASN A 35 -15.13 8.39 16.07
CA ASN A 35 -15.43 7.32 17.00
C ASN A 35 -16.95 7.23 17.19
N CYS A 36 -17.50 6.04 16.99
CA CYS A 36 -18.92 5.75 17.12
C CYS A 36 -19.14 4.75 18.26
N TYR A 37 -20.15 4.98 19.08
CA TYR A 37 -20.75 3.95 19.91
C TYR A 37 -22.22 3.85 19.51
N ARG A 38 -22.72 2.66 19.23
CA ARG A 38 -24.12 2.46 18.90
C ARG A 38 -24.70 1.40 19.79
N GLN A 39 -25.61 1.80 20.67
CA GLN A 39 -26.48 0.85 21.36
C GLN A 39 -27.37 0.11 20.34
N PRO A 40 -27.57 -1.21 20.48
CA PRO A 40 -28.45 -1.97 19.59
C PRO A 40 -29.82 -1.29 19.43
N LEU A 41 -30.37 -1.31 18.21
CA LEU A 41 -31.71 -0.77 17.88
C LEU A 41 -31.86 0.75 17.99
N THR A 42 -30.79 1.51 18.25
CA THR A 42 -30.82 2.98 18.21
C THR A 42 -30.48 3.48 16.80
N PRO A 43 -31.32 4.30 16.15
CA PRO A 43 -31.11 4.68 14.75
C PRO A 43 -30.08 5.80 14.57
N ASP A 44 -29.95 6.72 15.52
CA ASP A 44 -29.30 8.03 15.33
C ASP A 44 -27.85 7.95 14.83
N VAL A 45 -27.04 7.10 15.47
CA VAL A 45 -25.63 6.88 15.12
C VAL A 45 -25.49 6.28 13.73
N LEU A 46 -26.32 5.27 13.42
CA LEU A 46 -26.30 4.60 12.12
C LEU A 46 -26.81 5.54 11.01
N GLN A 47 -27.84 6.33 11.30
CA GLN A 47 -28.37 7.33 10.38
C GLN A 47 -27.32 8.39 10.07
N TYR A 48 -26.62 8.91 11.08
CA TYR A 48 -25.53 9.87 10.89
C TYR A 48 -24.44 9.29 9.99
N VAL A 49 -23.96 8.07 10.29
CA VAL A 49 -22.88 7.44 9.51
C VAL A 49 -23.34 7.16 8.08
N THR A 50 -24.53 6.60 7.87
CA THR A 50 -25.02 6.25 6.53
C THR A 50 -25.31 7.46 5.62
N HIS A 51 -25.46 8.66 6.18
CA HIS A 51 -25.60 9.91 5.42
C HIS A 51 -24.29 10.73 5.36
N LEU A 52 -23.23 10.26 6.03
CA LEU A 52 -21.95 10.95 6.07
C LEU A 52 -21.27 10.89 4.70
N THR A 53 -20.89 12.05 4.18
CA THR A 53 -19.86 12.16 3.13
C THR A 53 -18.50 12.27 3.82
N PRO A 54 -17.68 11.20 3.86
CA PRO A 54 -16.43 11.23 4.59
C PRO A 54 -15.42 12.17 3.91
N PRO A 55 -14.65 12.97 4.66
CA PRO A 55 -13.55 13.76 4.10
C PRO A 55 -12.44 12.83 3.58
N GLN A 56 -11.48 13.38 2.82
CA GLN A 56 -10.23 12.66 2.53
C GLN A 56 -9.47 12.38 3.82
N HIS A 57 -8.71 11.28 3.85
CA HIS A 57 -7.94 10.85 5.02
C HIS A 57 -8.81 10.65 6.27
N CYS A 58 -9.84 9.83 6.13
CA CYS A 58 -10.85 9.58 7.14
C CYS A 58 -10.81 8.13 7.66
N LEU A 59 -11.08 8.01 8.96
CA LEU A 59 -11.39 6.77 9.65
C LEU A 59 -12.73 6.93 10.36
N VAL A 60 -13.60 5.93 10.24
CA VAL A 60 -14.85 5.82 10.98
C VAL A 60 -14.84 4.47 11.67
N GLY A 61 -14.94 4.43 13.00
CA GLY A 61 -14.88 3.17 13.71
C GLY A 61 -15.44 3.21 15.13
N GLY A 62 -15.62 2.03 15.70
CA GLY A 62 -16.14 1.81 17.05
C GLY A 62 -17.17 0.68 17.09
N ASP A 63 -17.97 0.62 18.14
CA ASP A 63 -18.99 -0.42 18.32
C ASP A 63 -20.27 -0.02 17.57
N PHE A 64 -20.63 -0.77 16.53
CA PHE A 64 -21.82 -0.51 15.73
C PHE A 64 -23.01 -1.39 16.11
N ASN A 65 -22.79 -2.51 16.81
CA ASN A 65 -23.82 -3.51 17.08
C ASN A 65 -24.63 -3.94 15.83
N VAL A 66 -23.96 -4.06 14.68
CA VAL A 66 -24.54 -4.50 13.40
C VAL A 66 -24.02 -5.89 13.00
N ARG A 67 -24.70 -6.55 12.06
CA ARG A 67 -24.22 -7.81 11.45
C ARG A 67 -24.36 -7.73 9.94
N HIS A 68 -23.34 -8.16 9.20
CA HIS A 68 -23.34 -8.27 7.75
C HIS A 68 -22.19 -9.18 7.30
N GLU A 69 -22.41 -9.91 6.20
CA GLU A 69 -21.46 -10.90 5.67
C GLU A 69 -20.12 -10.30 5.23
N SER A 70 -20.08 -9.00 4.90
CA SER A 70 -18.86 -8.31 4.44
C SER A 70 -17.79 -8.17 5.54
N PHE A 71 -18.17 -8.27 6.81
CA PHE A 71 -17.24 -8.21 7.95
C PHE A 71 -17.35 -9.42 8.88
N GLU A 72 -18.48 -10.14 8.90
CA GLU A 72 -18.66 -11.43 9.60
C GLU A 72 -19.21 -12.47 8.61
N PRO A 73 -18.36 -13.24 7.91
CA PRO A 73 -18.80 -14.19 6.88
C PRO A 73 -19.83 -15.19 7.39
N ALA A 74 -20.80 -15.53 6.54
CA ALA A 74 -21.91 -16.44 6.83
C ALA A 74 -22.92 -15.97 7.90
N VAL A 75 -22.82 -14.73 8.39
CA VAL A 75 -23.85 -14.15 9.26
C VAL A 75 -25.05 -13.67 8.46
N THR A 76 -26.26 -13.83 9.02
CA THR A 76 -27.43 -13.11 8.50
C THR A 76 -27.36 -11.65 8.90
N ALA A 77 -27.52 -10.74 7.92
CA ALA A 77 -27.46 -9.32 8.20
C ALA A 77 -28.55 -8.89 9.19
N ALA A 78 -28.19 -8.05 10.17
CA ALA A 78 -29.09 -7.61 11.22
C ALA A 78 -28.71 -6.22 11.73
N ASN A 79 -29.64 -5.60 12.45
CA ASN A 79 -29.47 -4.33 13.18
C ASN A 79 -28.97 -3.15 12.34
N GLY A 80 -29.17 -3.18 11.02
CA GLY A 80 -28.75 -2.12 10.11
C GLY A 80 -27.44 -2.38 9.34
N GLY A 81 -26.95 -3.62 9.33
CA GLY A 81 -25.70 -3.97 8.65
C GLY A 81 -25.75 -3.82 7.12
N ILE A 82 -26.91 -3.96 6.49
CA ILE A 82 -27.08 -3.75 5.04
C ILE A 82 -26.86 -2.28 4.71
N GLU A 83 -27.46 -1.39 5.49
CA GLU A 83 -27.37 0.06 5.33
C GLU A 83 -25.93 0.53 5.52
N LEU A 84 -25.25 0.02 6.57
CA LEU A 84 -23.85 0.35 6.82
C LEU A 84 -22.94 -0.16 5.69
N ALA A 85 -23.12 -1.40 5.22
CA ALA A 85 -22.33 -1.96 4.14
C ALA A 85 -22.54 -1.20 2.82
N ARG A 86 -23.79 -0.84 2.52
CA ARG A 86 -24.12 -0.01 1.34
C ARG A 86 -23.47 1.37 1.43
N TRP A 87 -23.52 2.01 2.59
CA TRP A 87 -22.84 3.28 2.81
C TRP A 87 -21.33 3.15 2.61
N ALA A 88 -20.70 2.14 3.21
CA ALA A 88 -19.26 1.91 3.09
C ALA A 88 -18.83 1.79 1.63
N ALA A 89 -19.56 0.98 0.83
CA ALA A 89 -19.31 0.85 -0.60
C ALA A 89 -19.52 2.16 -1.38
N ALA A 90 -20.64 2.87 -1.13
CA ALA A 90 -20.96 4.11 -1.84
C ALA A 90 -20.00 5.26 -1.50
N ALA A 91 -19.51 5.30 -0.25
CA ALA A 91 -18.60 6.32 0.25
C ALA A 91 -17.12 6.00 0.01
N SER A 92 -16.81 4.86 -0.63
CA SER A 92 -15.43 4.36 -0.80
C SER A 92 -14.67 4.27 0.53
N MET A 93 -15.35 3.76 1.55
CA MET A 93 -14.81 3.51 2.88
C MET A 93 -14.61 2.01 3.04
N ASP A 94 -13.37 1.55 2.88
CA ASP A 94 -13.04 0.13 2.97
C ASP A 94 -13.17 -0.33 4.41
N TYR A 95 -13.77 -1.51 4.64
CA TYR A 95 -13.61 -2.20 5.91
C TYR A 95 -12.15 -2.64 6.05
N ILE A 96 -11.47 -2.14 7.08
CA ILE A 96 -10.03 -2.38 7.29
C ILE A 96 -9.74 -3.39 8.42
N GLY A 97 -10.78 -3.99 9.00
CA GLY A 97 -10.66 -5.08 9.95
C GLY A 97 -10.40 -6.43 9.28
N VAL A 98 -10.12 -7.47 10.08
CA VAL A 98 -10.01 -8.85 9.58
C VAL A 98 -11.43 -9.45 9.51
N PRO A 99 -11.95 -9.84 8.33
CA PRO A 99 -13.28 -10.41 8.23
C PRO A 99 -13.41 -11.70 9.06
N GLY A 100 -14.48 -11.79 9.86
CA GLY A 100 -14.77 -12.93 10.72
C GLY A 100 -13.89 -13.04 11.97
N GLN A 101 -12.96 -12.11 12.20
CA GLN A 101 -12.22 -12.05 13.47
C GLN A 101 -13.15 -11.53 14.56
N PRO A 102 -13.50 -12.34 15.58
CA PRO A 102 -14.40 -11.89 16.64
C PRO A 102 -13.84 -10.68 17.37
N THR A 103 -14.69 -9.69 17.61
CA THR A 103 -14.36 -8.50 18.43
C THR A 103 -15.07 -8.53 19.78
N HIS A 104 -15.88 -9.55 20.01
CA HIS A 104 -16.66 -9.75 21.22
C HIS A 104 -16.61 -11.22 21.64
N CYS A 105 -16.65 -11.49 22.94
CA CYS A 105 -16.51 -12.84 23.52
C CYS A 105 -17.56 -13.85 23.05
N ALA A 106 -18.72 -13.35 22.61
CA ALA A 106 -19.79 -14.15 21.99
C ALA A 106 -19.48 -14.62 20.55
N GLY A 107 -18.31 -14.30 20.00
CA GLY A 107 -17.88 -14.74 18.66
C GLY A 107 -18.30 -13.82 17.51
N HIS A 108 -18.88 -12.65 17.80
CA HIS A 108 -19.38 -11.71 16.78
C HIS A 108 -18.38 -10.59 16.46
N VAL A 109 -18.55 -9.98 15.28
CA VAL A 109 -17.77 -8.84 14.80
C VAL A 109 -18.61 -7.57 14.92
N LEU A 110 -18.62 -6.96 16.11
CA LEU A 110 -19.48 -5.82 16.43
C LEU A 110 -18.74 -4.48 16.33
N ASP A 111 -17.44 -4.51 16.60
CA ASP A 111 -16.54 -3.37 16.53
C ASP A 111 -15.94 -3.27 15.13
N LEU A 112 -16.36 -2.25 14.38
CA LEU A 112 -16.01 -2.10 12.97
C LEU A 112 -15.13 -0.88 12.77
N THR A 113 -14.25 -0.95 11.78
CA THR A 113 -13.43 0.18 11.37
C THR A 113 -13.40 0.27 9.86
N PHE A 114 -13.74 1.44 9.34
CA PHE A 114 -13.75 1.77 7.93
C PHE A 114 -12.79 2.93 7.64
N SER A 115 -12.11 2.91 6.50
CA SER A 115 -11.21 4.00 6.13
C SER A 115 -11.09 4.16 4.61
N ASN A 116 -10.91 5.41 4.17
CA ASN A 116 -10.48 5.72 2.81
C ASN A 116 -8.97 6.01 2.72
N ILE A 117 -8.20 5.68 3.76
CA ILE A 117 -6.75 5.80 3.79
C ILE A 117 -6.14 4.50 3.24
N PRO A 118 -5.40 4.56 2.13
CA PRO A 118 -4.77 3.38 1.56
C PRO A 118 -3.85 2.71 2.59
N PHE A 119 -3.93 1.38 2.68
CA PHE A 119 -3.13 0.55 3.60
C PHE A 119 -3.36 0.80 5.10
N ALA A 120 -4.42 1.51 5.48
CA ALA A 120 -4.90 1.45 6.87
C ALA A 120 -5.37 0.03 7.18
N GLN A 121 -5.06 -0.46 8.37
CA GLN A 121 -5.38 -1.82 8.81
C GLN A 121 -5.78 -1.80 10.26
N SER A 122 -6.75 -2.64 10.61
CA SER A 122 -7.26 -2.82 11.96
C SER A 122 -7.29 -4.29 12.29
N ALA A 123 -6.85 -4.68 13.48
CA ALA A 123 -6.90 -6.06 13.94
C ALA A 123 -7.01 -6.12 15.45
N VAL A 124 -7.54 -7.23 15.95
CA VAL A 124 -7.50 -7.54 17.38
C VAL A 124 -6.05 -7.76 17.83
N GLU A 125 -5.65 -7.06 18.89
CA GLU A 125 -4.34 -7.16 19.53
C GLU A 125 -4.50 -7.78 20.92
N ALA A 126 -4.34 -9.11 20.98
CA ALA A 126 -4.56 -9.89 22.20
C ALA A 126 -3.67 -9.44 23.37
N SER A 127 -2.48 -8.89 23.10
CA SER A 127 -1.59 -8.39 24.14
C SER A 127 -2.09 -7.13 24.85
N MET A 128 -3.08 -6.44 24.27
CA MET A 128 -3.69 -5.23 24.82
C MET A 128 -5.10 -5.48 25.39
N HIS A 129 -5.52 -6.74 25.53
CA HIS A 129 -6.83 -7.10 26.04
C HIS A 129 -7.12 -6.42 27.38
N SER A 130 -8.24 -5.68 27.43
CA SER A 130 -8.60 -4.81 28.57
C SER A 130 -9.31 -5.53 29.71
N GLY A 131 -9.70 -6.80 29.52
CA GLY A 131 -10.53 -7.57 30.45
C GLY A 131 -12.04 -7.36 30.21
N SER A 132 -12.41 -6.59 29.19
CA SER A 132 -13.79 -6.49 28.70
C SER A 132 -14.21 -7.77 28.00
N ASP A 133 -15.51 -7.92 27.83
CA ASP A 133 -16.16 -8.79 26.84
C ASP A 133 -15.88 -8.40 25.37
N HIS A 134 -15.42 -7.16 25.13
CA HIS A 134 -14.89 -6.72 23.84
C HIS A 134 -13.36 -6.88 23.74
N GLU A 135 -12.91 -7.29 22.56
CA GLU A 135 -11.51 -7.38 22.20
C GLU A 135 -10.90 -5.99 21.96
N THR A 136 -9.60 -5.86 22.23
CA THR A 136 -8.90 -4.60 21.94
C THR A 136 -8.44 -4.57 20.50
N ILE A 137 -8.95 -3.59 19.73
CA ILE A 137 -8.61 -3.41 18.32
C ILE A 137 -7.56 -2.32 18.17
N VAL A 138 -6.48 -2.63 17.44
CA VAL A 138 -5.44 -1.67 17.09
C VAL A 138 -5.54 -1.33 15.62
N THR A 139 -5.75 -0.05 15.32
CA THR A 139 -5.71 0.47 13.97
C THR A 139 -4.38 1.16 13.67
N SER A 140 -3.72 0.72 12.61
CA SER A 140 -2.51 1.33 12.06
C SER A 140 -2.85 2.13 10.82
N ILE A 141 -2.51 3.43 10.84
CA ILE A 141 -2.74 4.34 9.71
C ILE A 141 -1.39 4.77 9.13
N PRO A 142 -1.13 4.52 7.84
CA PRO A 142 0.07 5.00 7.18
C PRO A 142 -0.08 6.50 6.90
N THR A 143 0.36 7.31 7.85
CA THR A 143 0.45 8.75 7.64
C THR A 143 1.70 9.02 6.81
N SER A 144 1.49 9.24 5.50
CA SER A 144 2.50 9.91 4.69
C SER A 144 2.57 11.35 5.20
N ALA A 145 3.41 11.61 6.19
CA ALA A 145 3.72 12.97 6.56
C ALA A 145 4.26 13.67 5.30
N LEU A 146 3.55 14.71 4.84
CA LEU A 146 4.17 15.87 4.22
C LEU A 146 5.27 16.35 5.18
N GLY A 147 6.46 15.77 5.03
CA GLY A 147 7.60 15.99 5.94
C GLY A 147 8.11 14.69 6.58
N THR A 148 9.10 14.07 5.93
CA THR A 148 9.99 13.01 6.43
C THR A 148 9.34 11.70 6.93
N PRO A 149 9.47 10.58 6.19
CA PRO A 149 8.97 9.30 6.66
C PRO A 149 9.89 8.77 7.78
N HIS A 150 9.41 8.75 9.02
CA HIS A 150 9.93 7.82 10.01
C HIS A 150 9.29 6.46 9.72
N LEU A 151 9.97 5.67 8.89
CA LEU A 151 9.64 4.27 8.64
C LEU A 151 9.73 3.51 9.98
N ALA A 152 8.59 3.31 10.66
CA ALA A 152 8.50 2.26 11.65
C ALA A 152 8.63 0.93 10.91
N GLN A 153 9.85 0.40 10.91
CA GLN A 153 10.22 -0.89 10.34
C GLN A 153 9.48 -2.01 11.09
N TYR A 154 8.26 -2.34 10.67
CA TYR A 154 7.68 -3.64 11.00
C TYR A 154 8.37 -4.69 10.11
N HIS A 155 9.45 -5.26 10.65
CA HIS A 155 10.12 -6.40 10.05
C HIS A 155 9.25 -7.65 10.23
N TYR A 156 8.33 -7.94 9.31
CA TYR A 156 7.84 -9.30 9.14
C TYR A 156 9.03 -10.15 8.66
N ARG A 157 9.82 -10.67 9.60
CA ARG A 157 10.88 -11.64 9.31
C ARG A 157 10.25 -13.02 9.32
N VAL A 158 10.14 -13.62 8.14
CA VAL A 158 10.00 -15.08 8.02
C VAL A 158 11.35 -15.67 8.44
N PRO A 159 11.44 -16.44 9.54
CA PRO A 159 12.67 -17.11 9.91
C PRO A 159 13.13 -18.03 8.76
N GLU A 160 14.43 -18.17 8.55
CA GLU A 160 14.98 -18.98 7.44
C GLU A 160 14.46 -20.43 7.48
N ALA A 161 14.32 -20.99 8.68
CA ALA A 161 13.72 -22.31 8.93
C ALA A 161 12.25 -22.43 8.46
N SER A 162 11.56 -21.30 8.31
CA SER A 162 10.15 -21.21 7.89
C SER A 162 9.99 -20.92 6.40
N LEU A 163 11.07 -20.63 5.67
CA LEU A 163 11.02 -20.36 4.22
C LEU A 163 10.40 -21.51 3.41
N PRO A 164 10.66 -22.80 3.69
CA PRO A 164 10.01 -23.89 2.95
C PRO A 164 8.50 -23.94 3.19
N LYS A 165 8.06 -23.68 4.44
CA LYS A 165 6.64 -23.63 4.80
C LYS A 165 5.95 -22.43 4.16
N PHE A 166 6.61 -21.28 4.15
CA PHE A 166 6.12 -20.08 3.47
C PHE A 166 6.03 -20.29 1.96
N ALA A 167 7.07 -20.84 1.33
CA ALA A 167 7.08 -21.18 -0.09
C ALA A 167 5.95 -22.17 -0.43
N GLY A 168 5.74 -23.20 0.38
CA GLY A 168 4.64 -24.15 0.20
C GLY A 168 3.26 -23.50 0.35
N LEU A 169 3.08 -22.58 1.29
CA LEU A 169 1.81 -21.83 1.43
C LEU A 169 1.55 -20.91 0.24
N ILE A 170 2.60 -20.28 -0.31
CA ILE A 170 2.50 -19.50 -1.55
C ILE A 170 2.18 -20.41 -2.73
N GLU A 171 2.81 -21.58 -2.85
CA GLU A 171 2.58 -22.53 -3.93
C GLU A 171 1.15 -23.10 -3.90
N ILE A 172 0.64 -23.45 -2.71
CA ILE A 172 -0.76 -23.84 -2.50
C ILE A 172 -1.72 -22.69 -2.85
N GLY A 173 -1.38 -21.47 -2.42
CA GLY A 173 -2.16 -20.28 -2.75
C GLY A 173 -2.21 -19.98 -4.25
N VAL A 174 -1.09 -20.19 -4.95
CA VAL A 174 -0.96 -20.00 -6.41
C VAL A 174 -1.76 -21.04 -7.19
N GLN A 175 -1.85 -22.28 -6.70
CA GLN A 175 -2.67 -23.33 -7.33
C GLN A 175 -4.18 -23.04 -7.27
N GLY A 176 -4.62 -22.24 -6.29
CA GLY A 176 -6.01 -21.81 -6.14
C GLY A 176 -6.40 -20.59 -6.99
N ILE A 177 -5.46 -19.99 -7.73
CA ILE A 177 -5.72 -18.82 -8.55
C ILE A 177 -6.18 -19.29 -9.94
N PRO A 178 -7.43 -18.97 -10.36
CA PRO A 178 -7.90 -19.36 -11.69
C PRO A 178 -7.06 -18.71 -12.77
N ASP A 179 -6.88 -19.42 -13.90
CA ASP A 179 -6.20 -18.88 -15.09
C ASP A 179 -6.83 -17.53 -15.47
N PRO A 180 -6.09 -16.41 -15.41
CA PRO A 180 -6.64 -15.10 -15.72
C PRO A 180 -7.02 -14.94 -17.18
N LEU A 181 -6.63 -15.85 -18.08
CA LEU A 181 -7.11 -15.87 -19.48
C LEU A 181 -8.51 -16.50 -19.62
N ALA A 182 -8.98 -17.19 -18.58
CA ALA A 182 -10.36 -17.65 -18.45
C ALA A 182 -11.22 -16.71 -17.57
N ALA A 183 -10.63 -15.60 -17.09
CA ALA A 183 -11.30 -14.64 -16.21
C ALA A 183 -12.32 -13.79 -16.97
N GLN A 184 -13.60 -13.93 -16.60
CA GLN A 184 -14.70 -13.14 -17.15
C GLN A 184 -15.09 -11.94 -16.26
N ASP A 185 -14.50 -11.81 -15.05
CA ASP A 185 -15.03 -10.90 -14.03
C ASP A 185 -13.97 -10.11 -13.22
N THR A 186 -14.40 -8.98 -12.67
CA THR A 186 -13.64 -7.93 -11.96
C THR A 186 -12.97 -8.39 -10.66
N ALA A 187 -13.52 -9.38 -9.96
CA ALA A 187 -12.94 -9.94 -8.73
C ALA A 187 -11.55 -10.56 -8.91
N GLN A 188 -11.19 -10.96 -10.14
CA GLN A 188 -9.87 -11.53 -10.44
C GLN A 188 -8.77 -10.46 -10.58
N LEU A 189 -9.13 -9.20 -10.85
CA LEU A 189 -8.19 -8.06 -10.87
C LEU A 189 -7.76 -7.64 -9.46
N ASP A 190 -8.64 -7.80 -8.47
CA ASP A 190 -8.33 -7.53 -7.06
C ASP A 190 -7.27 -8.48 -6.50
N ASN A 191 -7.27 -9.73 -6.98
CA ASN A 191 -6.26 -10.74 -6.64
C ASN A 191 -4.86 -10.35 -7.14
N SER A 192 -4.75 -9.88 -8.39
CA SER A 192 -3.47 -9.38 -8.95
C SER A 192 -2.92 -8.19 -8.18
N SER A 193 -3.80 -7.27 -7.76
CA SER A 193 -3.41 -6.11 -6.95
C SER A 193 -2.91 -6.51 -5.55
N SER A 194 -3.54 -7.51 -4.94
CA SER A 194 -3.18 -8.07 -3.64
C SER A 194 -1.85 -8.81 -3.69
N LEU A 195 -1.61 -9.60 -4.75
CA LEU A 195 -0.32 -10.26 -4.99
C LEU A 195 0.81 -9.27 -5.21
N ARG A 196 0.56 -8.17 -5.91
CA ARG A 196 1.55 -7.10 -6.08
C ARG A 196 1.92 -6.48 -4.73
N LYS A 197 0.92 -6.16 -3.90
CA LYS A 197 1.13 -5.63 -2.54
C LYS A 197 1.92 -6.62 -1.67
N ALA A 198 1.53 -7.90 -1.67
CA ALA A 198 2.24 -8.96 -0.94
C ALA A 198 3.68 -9.14 -1.43
N THR A 199 3.92 -9.05 -2.74
CA THR A 199 5.26 -9.11 -3.31
C THR A 199 6.12 -7.96 -2.79
N ILE A 200 5.62 -6.72 -2.82
CA ILE A 200 6.35 -5.54 -2.35
C ILE A 200 6.59 -5.60 -0.82
N ALA A 201 5.62 -6.07 -0.05
CA ALA A 201 5.71 -6.10 1.41
C ALA A 201 6.54 -7.27 1.96
N CYS A 202 6.52 -8.42 1.30
CA CYS A 202 7.15 -9.64 1.83
C CYS A 202 8.39 -10.05 1.04
N VAL A 203 8.34 -10.01 -0.29
CA VAL A 203 9.42 -10.54 -1.14
C VAL A 203 10.57 -9.54 -1.23
N TYR A 204 10.30 -8.24 -1.42
CA TYR A 204 11.34 -7.23 -1.54
C TYR A 204 12.19 -7.05 -0.28
N PRO A 205 11.63 -6.99 0.95
CA PRO A 205 12.44 -6.90 2.16
C PRO A 205 13.34 -8.12 2.35
N SER A 206 12.87 -9.33 2.02
CA SER A 206 13.69 -10.54 2.08
C SER A 206 14.79 -10.55 1.02
N LEU A 207 14.47 -10.19 -0.24
CA LEU A 207 15.44 -10.13 -1.33
C LEU A 207 16.51 -9.06 -1.13
N LEU A 208 16.16 -7.95 -0.49
CA LEU A 208 17.04 -6.81 -0.28
C LEU A 208 17.62 -6.75 1.15
N HIS A 209 17.41 -7.80 1.93
CA HIS A 209 17.98 -7.89 3.27
C HIS A 209 19.51 -7.87 3.20
N GLY A 210 20.15 -7.04 4.03
CA GLY A 210 21.60 -6.94 4.11
C GLY A 210 22.26 -6.29 2.89
N THR A 211 21.50 -5.65 2.00
CA THR A 211 22.05 -4.96 0.82
C THR A 211 23.04 -3.86 1.17
N GLU A 212 22.88 -3.23 2.33
CA GLU A 212 23.81 -2.27 2.91
C GLU A 212 25.25 -2.81 3.09
N CYS A 213 25.38 -4.11 3.34
CA CYS A 213 26.65 -4.76 3.63
C CYS A 213 27.45 -5.09 2.37
N TRP A 214 26.78 -5.53 1.30
CA TRP A 214 27.44 -6.09 0.12
C TRP A 214 27.24 -5.28 -1.17
N TYR A 215 26.15 -4.50 -1.29
CA TYR A 215 25.85 -3.74 -2.51
C TYR A 215 26.41 -2.31 -2.45
N ARG A 216 27.39 -2.02 -3.31
CA ARG A 216 28.02 -0.70 -3.44
C ARG A 216 27.70 0.02 -4.75
N GLY A 217 26.86 -0.58 -5.58
CA GLY A 217 26.61 -0.20 -6.96
C GLY A 217 27.21 -1.20 -7.95
N ARG A 218 26.78 -1.12 -9.21
CA ARG A 218 27.24 -2.02 -10.30
C ARG A 218 28.70 -1.79 -10.70
N THR A 219 29.22 -0.61 -10.43
CA THR A 219 30.58 -0.20 -10.78
C THR A 219 31.34 0.24 -9.52
N LYS A 220 32.67 0.16 -9.59
CA LYS A 220 33.58 0.57 -8.53
C LYS A 220 34.81 1.24 -9.12
N PRO A 221 35.52 2.11 -8.36
CA PRO A 221 36.79 2.65 -8.82
C PRO A 221 37.80 1.52 -9.03
N PRO A 222 38.64 1.60 -10.08
CA PRO A 222 39.70 0.63 -10.32
C PRO A 222 40.74 0.70 -9.20
N ARG A 223 41.36 -0.45 -8.87
CA ARG A 223 42.43 -0.54 -7.85
C ARG A 223 43.65 0.34 -8.17
N THR A 224 43.84 0.67 -9.44
CA THR A 224 44.90 1.55 -9.92
C THR A 224 44.33 2.42 -11.03
N LEU A 225 44.36 3.74 -10.82
CA LEU A 225 44.01 4.72 -11.84
C LEU A 225 45.11 4.77 -12.89
N LYS A 226 44.76 4.48 -14.15
CA LYS A 226 45.68 4.57 -15.30
C LYS A 226 45.13 5.57 -16.31
N PRO A 227 45.96 6.46 -16.86
CA PRO A 227 45.55 7.35 -17.95
C PRO A 227 45.00 6.55 -19.13
N GLY A 228 43.85 6.97 -19.67
CA GLY A 228 43.22 6.34 -20.84
C GLY A 228 42.34 5.11 -20.55
N ARG A 229 42.18 4.69 -19.29
CA ARG A 229 41.20 3.65 -18.91
C ARG A 229 39.94 4.26 -18.29
N PRO A 230 38.78 3.57 -18.40
CA PRO A 230 37.54 4.06 -17.81
C PRO A 230 37.71 4.27 -16.30
N PRO A 231 37.11 5.35 -15.75
CA PRO A 231 37.23 5.73 -14.34
C PRO A 231 36.53 4.75 -13.40
N GLU A 232 35.72 3.84 -13.94
CA GLU A 232 34.97 2.83 -13.19
C GLU A 232 35.07 1.46 -13.87
N VAL A 233 35.09 0.40 -13.06
CA VAL A 233 35.10 -1.00 -13.50
C VAL A 233 33.95 -1.76 -12.84
N SER A 234 33.56 -2.92 -13.40
CA SER A 234 32.50 -3.76 -12.83
C SER A 234 32.80 -4.12 -11.36
N ALA A 235 31.77 -4.04 -10.52
CA ALA A 235 31.84 -4.51 -9.14
C ALA A 235 31.66 -6.04 -9.01
N TYR A 236 31.48 -6.75 -10.14
CA TYR A 236 31.26 -8.21 -10.19
C TYR A 236 30.02 -8.69 -9.43
N VAL A 237 29.02 -7.81 -9.27
CA VAL A 237 27.73 -8.12 -8.62
C VAL A 237 26.66 -8.66 -9.59
N GLY A 238 27.01 -8.84 -10.87
CA GLY A 238 26.05 -9.18 -11.93
C GLY A 238 25.25 -10.45 -11.67
N TRP A 239 25.91 -11.50 -11.14
CA TRP A 239 25.24 -12.77 -10.83
C TRP A 239 24.20 -12.61 -9.71
N HIS A 240 24.49 -11.82 -8.68
CA HIS A 240 23.55 -11.53 -7.58
C HIS A 240 22.33 -10.76 -8.08
N ILE A 241 22.54 -9.76 -8.95
CA ILE A 241 21.44 -8.99 -9.53
C ILE A 241 20.55 -9.89 -10.40
N ALA A 242 21.16 -10.75 -11.22
CA ALA A 242 20.42 -11.70 -12.05
C ALA A 242 19.62 -12.72 -11.22
N ALA A 243 20.16 -13.16 -10.08
CA ALA A 243 19.46 -14.06 -9.16
C ALA A 243 18.21 -13.38 -8.54
N ILE A 244 18.34 -12.13 -8.12
CA ILE A 244 17.21 -11.34 -7.58
C ILE A 244 16.16 -11.08 -8.67
N ASP A 245 16.59 -10.66 -9.87
CA ASP A 245 15.69 -10.44 -11.01
C ASP A 245 14.89 -11.71 -11.37
N LYS A 246 15.50 -12.89 -11.24
CA LYS A 246 14.80 -14.16 -11.49
C LYS A 246 13.63 -14.35 -10.51
N THR A 247 13.83 -14.06 -9.23
CA THR A 247 12.79 -14.19 -8.20
C THR A 247 11.69 -13.15 -8.41
N ILE A 248 12.05 -11.90 -8.72
CA ILE A 248 11.07 -10.84 -9.06
C ILE A 248 10.26 -11.24 -10.30
N ALA A 249 10.90 -11.87 -11.30
CA ALA A 249 10.23 -12.31 -12.51
C ALA A 249 9.27 -13.49 -12.28
N ILE A 250 9.46 -14.30 -11.23
CA ILE A 250 8.48 -15.32 -10.85
C ILE A 250 7.27 -14.63 -10.21
N ALA A 251 7.50 -13.71 -9.28
CA ALA A 251 6.42 -12.96 -8.63
C ALA A 251 5.60 -12.12 -9.64
N ALA A 252 6.28 -11.45 -10.58
CA ALA A 252 5.63 -10.66 -11.62
C ALA A 252 4.71 -11.50 -12.53
N ARG A 253 5.07 -12.76 -12.81
CA ARG A 253 4.24 -13.71 -13.57
C ARG A 253 3.04 -14.23 -12.79
N GLY A 254 3.07 -14.17 -11.46
CA GLY A 254 1.90 -14.44 -10.63
C GLY A 254 0.92 -13.25 -10.59
N ILE A 255 1.42 -12.03 -10.79
CA ILE A 255 0.60 -10.80 -10.78
C ILE A 255 -0.13 -10.59 -12.11
N LEU A 256 0.54 -10.85 -13.23
CA LEU A 256 0.00 -10.62 -14.56
C LEU A 256 -0.17 -11.91 -15.36
N PRO A 257 -1.20 -12.03 -16.22
CA PRO A 257 -1.21 -13.05 -17.26
C PRO A 257 -0.17 -12.72 -18.33
N VAL A 258 0.92 -13.49 -18.40
CA VAL A 258 2.05 -13.20 -19.30
C VAL A 258 2.60 -14.47 -19.95
N TRP A 259 2.90 -14.36 -21.25
CA TRP A 259 3.47 -15.44 -22.03
C TRP A 259 4.92 -15.71 -21.67
N ARG A 260 5.38 -16.95 -21.87
CA ARG A 260 6.77 -17.39 -21.59
C ARG A 260 7.83 -16.53 -22.32
N THR A 261 7.47 -15.92 -23.45
CA THR A 261 8.31 -15.07 -24.30
C THR A 261 8.32 -13.59 -23.89
N THR A 262 7.56 -13.18 -22.87
CA THR A 262 7.46 -11.77 -22.46
C THR A 262 8.83 -11.27 -21.97
N PRO A 263 9.38 -10.18 -22.54
CA PRO A 263 10.64 -9.61 -22.07
C PRO A 263 10.57 -9.19 -20.60
N THR A 264 11.61 -9.49 -19.82
CA THR A 264 11.66 -9.20 -18.37
C THR A 264 11.43 -7.72 -18.04
N ALA A 265 11.93 -6.80 -18.87
CA ALA A 265 11.73 -5.36 -18.67
C ALA A 265 10.25 -4.96 -18.81
N THR A 266 9.54 -5.55 -19.77
CA THR A 266 8.09 -5.36 -19.95
C THR A 266 7.32 -5.95 -18.77
N LEU A 267 7.70 -7.16 -18.36
CA LEU A 267 7.09 -7.87 -17.24
C LEU A 267 7.12 -7.05 -15.93
N PHE A 268 8.28 -6.47 -15.60
CA PHE A 268 8.42 -5.64 -14.39
C PHE A 268 7.64 -4.34 -14.46
N ARG A 269 7.68 -3.66 -15.61
CA ARG A 269 6.97 -2.41 -15.83
C ARG A 269 5.46 -2.61 -15.67
N ASP A 270 4.92 -3.64 -16.33
CA ASP A 270 3.48 -3.86 -16.37
C ASP A 270 2.97 -4.43 -15.03
N ALA A 271 3.77 -5.23 -14.32
CA ALA A 271 3.45 -5.68 -12.95
C ALA A 271 3.64 -4.57 -11.90
N GLY A 272 4.16 -3.41 -12.30
CA GLY A 272 4.48 -2.30 -11.40
C GLY A 272 5.50 -2.67 -10.33
N LEU A 273 6.48 -3.52 -10.67
CA LEU A 273 7.55 -3.98 -9.78
C LEU A 273 8.90 -3.39 -10.23
N PRO A 274 9.75 -2.88 -9.33
CA PRO A 274 11.08 -2.41 -9.71
C PRO A 274 12.01 -3.58 -10.09
N SER A 275 12.93 -3.38 -11.04
CA SER A 275 13.97 -4.39 -11.30
C SER A 275 14.93 -4.49 -10.12
N ALA A 276 15.67 -5.59 -10.00
CA ALA A 276 16.67 -5.78 -8.96
C ALA A 276 17.69 -4.64 -8.94
N ALA A 277 18.13 -4.17 -10.11
CA ALA A 277 19.06 -3.05 -10.21
C ALA A 277 18.48 -1.76 -9.60
N VAL A 278 17.22 -1.45 -9.90
CA VAL A 278 16.55 -0.24 -9.37
C VAL A 278 16.34 -0.39 -7.86
N ALA A 279 15.84 -1.54 -7.42
CA ALA A 279 15.52 -1.79 -6.03
C ALA A 279 16.77 -1.80 -5.12
N LEU A 280 17.90 -2.33 -5.61
CA LEU A 280 19.19 -2.31 -4.90
C LEU A 280 19.78 -0.90 -4.80
N GLU A 281 19.71 -0.12 -5.87
CA GLU A 281 20.15 1.29 -5.85
C GLU A 281 19.28 2.14 -4.92
N GLU A 282 17.97 1.91 -4.93
CA GLU A 282 17.04 2.58 -4.02
C GLU A 282 17.32 2.20 -2.56
N ALA A 283 17.52 0.91 -2.25
CA ALA A 283 17.87 0.44 -0.91
C ALA A 283 19.20 1.05 -0.41
N LYS A 284 20.21 1.10 -1.29
CA LYS A 284 21.51 1.76 -1.02
C LYS A 284 21.33 3.24 -0.66
N LEU A 285 20.53 3.98 -1.44
CA LEU A 285 20.25 5.39 -1.22
C LEU A 285 19.46 5.62 0.07
N ARG A 286 18.41 4.82 0.32
CA ARG A 286 17.60 4.89 1.56
C ARG A 286 18.46 4.67 2.80
N TYR A 287 19.35 3.69 2.80
CA TYR A 287 20.22 3.42 3.94
C TYR A 287 21.26 4.52 4.16
N ALA A 288 21.88 5.02 3.09
CA ALA A 288 22.88 6.08 3.17
C ALA A 288 22.27 7.44 3.60
N THR A 289 21.04 7.74 3.18
CA THR A 289 20.30 8.94 3.62
C THR A 289 19.86 8.83 5.07
N HIS A 290 19.42 7.64 5.51
CA HIS A 290 19.15 7.38 6.92
C HIS A 290 20.39 7.58 7.80
N LEU A 291 21.54 7.05 7.39
CA LEU A 291 22.80 7.27 8.11
C LEU A 291 23.20 8.74 8.14
N ARG A 292 23.04 9.49 7.05
CA ARG A 292 23.30 10.94 7.02
C ARG A 292 22.49 11.70 8.07
N ALA A 293 21.26 11.27 8.34
CA ALA A 293 20.38 11.90 9.32
C ALA A 293 20.79 11.59 10.77
N ILE A 294 21.42 10.44 11.00
CA ILE A 294 21.90 10.01 12.33
C ILE A 294 23.32 10.54 12.60
N ASP A 295 24.20 10.39 11.63
CA ASP A 295 25.62 10.74 11.70
C ASP A 295 26.10 11.21 10.31
N SER A 296 26.31 12.52 10.19
CA SER A 296 26.78 13.14 8.95
C SER A 296 28.18 12.67 8.55
N ASP A 297 29.01 12.26 9.52
CA ASP A 297 30.41 11.90 9.31
C ASP A 297 30.60 10.40 9.05
N HIS A 298 29.52 9.63 9.07
CA HIS A 298 29.56 8.20 8.83
C HIS A 298 30.10 7.87 7.41
N LEU A 299 31.04 6.92 7.31
CA LEU A 299 31.74 6.57 6.05
C LEU A 299 30.80 6.14 4.90
N LEU A 300 29.61 5.65 5.22
CA LEU A 300 28.60 5.24 4.23
C LEU A 300 27.68 6.38 3.78
N THR A 301 27.72 7.55 4.41
CA THR A 301 26.94 8.75 4.06
C THR A 301 27.28 9.27 2.65
N ASN A 302 28.50 8.99 2.18
CA ASN A 302 28.96 9.28 0.81
C ASN A 302 28.25 8.45 -0.26
N ARG A 303 27.56 7.36 0.11
CA ARG A 303 26.77 6.53 -0.83
C ARG A 303 25.42 7.15 -1.20
N ALA A 304 24.96 8.18 -0.49
CA ALA A 304 23.71 8.90 -0.78
C ALA A 304 23.83 9.91 -1.93
N VAL A 305 25.00 10.01 -2.57
CA VAL A 305 25.15 10.80 -3.80
C VAL A 305 24.50 10.03 -4.94
N VAL A 306 23.38 10.55 -5.44
CA VAL A 306 22.78 10.07 -6.68
C VAL A 306 23.77 10.36 -7.81
N PRO A 307 24.22 9.35 -8.57
CA PRO A 307 25.03 9.62 -9.76
C PRO A 307 24.22 10.53 -10.67
N ILE A 308 24.75 11.72 -10.96
CA ILE A 308 24.19 12.55 -12.03
C ILE A 308 24.26 11.68 -13.29
N VAL A 309 23.10 11.31 -13.83
CA VAL A 309 23.03 10.63 -15.12
C VAL A 309 23.47 11.64 -16.16
N ASN A 310 24.78 11.70 -16.40
CA ASN A 310 25.33 12.44 -17.52
C ASN A 310 24.76 11.78 -18.78
N ARG A 311 23.89 12.50 -19.49
CA ARG A 311 23.31 12.03 -20.76
C ARG A 311 24.44 11.51 -21.64
N GLY A 312 24.39 10.21 -21.96
CA GLY A 312 25.35 9.61 -22.88
C GLY A 312 25.28 10.31 -24.24
N LYS A 313 26.40 10.32 -24.98
CA LYS A 313 26.44 10.78 -26.38
C LYS A 313 25.45 9.92 -27.18
N GLY A 314 24.26 10.47 -27.46
CA GLY A 314 23.17 9.79 -28.16
C GLY A 314 21.77 9.93 -27.54
N ALA A 315 21.63 10.49 -26.33
CA ALA A 315 20.31 10.79 -25.79
C ALA A 315 19.67 11.95 -26.58
N GLY A 316 18.67 11.62 -27.40
CA GLY A 316 17.92 12.58 -28.22
C GLY A 316 17.35 13.73 -27.39
N LYS A 317 17.20 14.90 -28.01
CA LYS A 317 16.55 16.05 -27.36
C LYS A 317 15.07 15.73 -27.14
N PRO A 318 14.45 16.18 -26.02
CA PRO A 318 13.01 16.02 -25.83
C PRO A 318 12.27 16.68 -27.00
N GLN A 319 11.50 15.90 -27.75
CA GLN A 319 10.60 16.42 -28.77
C GLN A 319 9.40 17.08 -28.08
N ARG A 320 9.10 18.30 -28.50
CA ARG A 320 7.89 19.03 -28.10
C ARG A 320 6.68 18.22 -28.60
N ILE A 321 5.84 17.78 -27.68
CA ILE A 321 4.55 17.14 -28.01
C ILE A 321 3.75 18.17 -28.83
N GLN A 322 3.57 17.90 -30.12
CA GLN A 322 2.62 18.63 -30.95
C GLN A 322 1.27 17.90 -30.83
N THR A 323 0.41 18.36 -29.94
CA THR A 323 -1.00 17.99 -29.99
C THR A 323 -1.61 18.62 -31.25
N LYS A 324 -2.10 17.79 -32.18
CA LYS A 324 -2.98 18.28 -33.25
C LYS A 324 -4.30 18.71 -32.58
N PRO A 325 -4.77 19.95 -32.77
CA PRO A 325 -6.08 20.34 -32.30
C PRO A 325 -7.13 19.56 -33.09
N LEU A 326 -8.02 18.89 -32.36
CA LEU A 326 -9.21 18.25 -32.92
C LEU A 326 -10.17 19.36 -33.33
N THR A 327 -10.14 19.79 -34.59
CA THR A 327 -11.17 20.66 -35.16
C THR A 327 -12.46 19.85 -35.30
N THR A 328 -13.41 20.10 -34.41
CA THR A 328 -14.82 19.74 -34.57
C THR A 328 -15.36 20.43 -35.82
N ARG A 329 -15.70 19.65 -36.86
CA ARG A 329 -16.55 20.11 -37.96
C ARG A 329 -17.96 20.26 -37.41
N LEU A 330 -18.43 21.49 -37.31
CA LEU A 330 -19.85 21.80 -37.26
C LEU A 330 -20.36 21.65 -38.70
N ASP A 331 -21.20 20.64 -38.93
CA ASP A 331 -21.93 20.48 -40.17
C ASP A 331 -22.95 21.62 -40.29
N ALA A 332 -22.79 22.45 -41.32
CA ALA A 332 -23.81 23.37 -41.79
C ALA A 332 -24.42 22.76 -43.06
N GLU A 333 -25.70 22.38 -42.99
CA GLU A 333 -26.48 21.98 -44.16
C GLU A 333 -26.66 23.15 -45.14
N PRO A 334 -26.68 22.89 -46.47
CA PRO A 334 -26.86 23.91 -47.47
C PRO A 334 -28.33 24.20 -47.77
N THR A 335 -28.71 25.46 -47.70
CA THR A 335 -29.89 26.00 -48.40
C THR A 335 -29.67 25.98 -49.91
N GLN A 336 -30.56 25.31 -50.66
CA GLN A 336 -30.81 25.61 -52.08
C GLN A 336 -32.30 25.85 -52.31
N HIS A 337 -32.59 27.03 -52.86
CA HIS A 337 -33.89 27.44 -53.38
C HIS A 337 -34.10 26.90 -54.80
N SER A 338 -35.31 26.38 -55.04
CA SER A 338 -36.16 26.43 -56.25
C SER A 338 -35.54 26.21 -57.65
N ALA A 339 -35.98 25.13 -58.29
CA ALA A 339 -36.89 25.20 -59.45
C ALA A 339 -37.93 24.07 -59.33
#